data_AF-A0A2A6PTS7-F1
#
_entry.id   AF-A0A2A6PTS7-F1
#
_cell.length_a   1.000
_cell.length_b   1.000
_cell.length_c   1.000
_cell.angle_alpha   90.00
_cell.angle_beta   90.00
_cell.angle_gamma   90.00
#
_symmetry.space_group_name_H-M   'P 1'
#
loop_
_entity.id
_entity.type
_entity.pdbx_description
1 polymer ?
#
loop_
_entity_poly.entity_id
_entity_poly.type
_entity_poly.pdbx_seq_one_letter_code
_entity_poly.pdbx_strand_id
1 'polypeptide(L)'
;MRIKLSVVAMLATFVSGPAHAAALTDAEATFLDQLVVASVVLEQRCDGYEVDGSGGVQLGARLLGSPEAAMAMIDAYAAAINARDGESYDPRKFRLEVSDAAGRTFRRVRTDLIRNPKRACADYGEASVDAGLLRRY
;
A
#
# COMPACT_ATOMS: atom_id res chain seq x y z
N MET A 1 41.78 -50.02 -10.48
CA MET A 1 40.52 -50.48 -9.84
C MET A 1 40.32 -49.67 -8.57
N ARG A 2 39.16 -49.11 -8.18
CA ARG A 2 37.80 -48.97 -8.71
C ARG A 2 37.27 -47.71 -8.02
N ILE A 3 36.87 -46.70 -8.79
CA ILE A 3 36.17 -45.52 -8.26
C ILE A 3 34.79 -45.99 -7.81
N LYS A 4 34.44 -45.73 -6.54
CA LYS A 4 33.14 -46.07 -5.97
C LYS A 4 32.09 -45.08 -6.50
N LEU A 5 31.13 -45.60 -7.26
CA LEU A 5 29.90 -44.94 -7.66
C LEU A 5 28.82 -45.09 -6.58
N SER A 6 27.84 -44.17 -6.63
CA SER A 6 26.60 -44.08 -5.83
C SER A 6 26.78 -43.46 -4.44
N VAL A 7 26.05 -42.42 -4.05
CA VAL A 7 24.58 -42.25 -4.13
C VAL A 7 24.21 -40.78 -4.33
N VAL A 8 23.41 -40.51 -5.37
CA VAL A 8 22.62 -39.28 -5.51
C VAL A 8 21.30 -39.51 -4.76
N ALA A 9 21.13 -38.83 -3.63
CA ALA A 9 19.87 -38.62 -2.89
C ALA A 9 20.20 -37.60 -1.77
N MET A 10 19.47 -36.53 -1.50
CA MET A 10 18.07 -36.20 -1.71
C MET A 10 17.93 -34.73 -2.07
N LEU A 11 17.16 -34.45 -3.13
CA LEU A 11 16.32 -33.27 -3.18
C LEU A 11 15.25 -33.44 -2.09
N ALA A 12 15.33 -32.63 -1.04
CA ALA A 12 14.14 -32.18 -0.33
C ALA A 12 14.07 -30.68 -0.55
N THR A 13 13.40 -30.30 -1.64
CA THR A 13 12.83 -28.97 -1.77
C THR A 13 11.99 -28.74 -0.52
N PHE A 14 12.44 -27.83 0.34
CA PHE A 14 11.52 -27.15 1.23
C PHE A 14 10.56 -26.38 0.32
N VAL A 15 9.47 -27.03 -0.07
CA VAL A 15 8.27 -26.32 -0.49
C VAL A 15 7.74 -25.71 0.80
N SER A 16 8.32 -24.57 1.17
CA SER A 16 7.55 -23.54 1.83
C SER A 16 6.39 -23.30 0.88
N GLY A 17 5.24 -23.94 1.14
CA GLY A 17 4.02 -23.64 0.40
C GLY A 17 3.83 -22.13 0.40
N PRO A 18 3.19 -21.55 -0.63
CA PRO A 18 2.94 -20.12 -0.61
C PRO A 18 2.19 -19.85 0.68
N ALA A 19 2.86 -19.19 1.63
CA ALA A 19 2.21 -18.55 2.74
C ALA A 19 1.24 -17.62 2.04
N HIS A 20 -0.02 -18.05 1.93
CA HIS A 20 -1.05 -17.22 1.33
C HIS A 20 -1.02 -15.98 2.20
N ALA A 21 -0.50 -14.88 1.64
CA ALA A 21 -0.49 -13.61 2.31
C ALA A 21 -1.92 -13.39 2.82
N ALA A 22 -2.07 -13.16 4.12
CA ALA A 22 -3.39 -13.01 4.71
C ALA A 22 -4.12 -11.92 3.93
N ALA A 23 -5.35 -12.20 3.49
CA ALA A 23 -6.15 -11.20 2.81
C ALA A 23 -6.34 -9.99 3.74
N LEU A 24 -6.31 -8.79 3.16
CA LEU A 24 -6.67 -7.58 3.90
C LEU A 24 -8.09 -7.73 4.44
N THR A 25 -8.30 -7.37 5.70
CA THR A 25 -9.65 -7.17 6.23
C THR A 25 -10.34 -6.02 5.51
N ASP A 26 -11.67 -5.94 5.57
CA ASP A 26 -12.43 -4.84 4.95
C ASP A 26 -12.00 -3.46 5.48
N ALA A 27 -11.67 -3.38 6.77
CA ALA A 27 -11.19 -2.16 7.40
C ALA A 27 -9.79 -1.76 6.89
N GLU A 28 -8.87 -2.73 6.79
CA GLU A 28 -7.54 -2.52 6.20
C GLU A 28 -7.63 -2.08 4.75
N ALA A 29 -8.45 -2.75 3.95
CA ALA A 29 -8.65 -2.44 2.54
C ALA A 29 -9.25 -1.03 2.36
N THR A 30 -10.22 -0.65 3.20
CA THR A 30 -10.85 0.67 3.17
C THR A 30 -9.84 1.77 3.52
N PHE A 31 -9.11 1.59 4.63
CA PHE A 31 -8.11 2.58 5.03
C PHE A 31 -7.00 2.72 3.97
N LEU A 32 -6.52 1.60 3.43
CA LEU A 32 -5.51 1.60 2.38
C LEU A 32 -6.00 2.26 1.09
N ASP A 33 -7.24 2.03 0.67
CA ASP A 33 -7.80 2.70 -0.52
C ASP A 33 -7.80 4.21 -0.36
N GLN A 34 -8.27 4.71 0.79
CA GLN A 34 -8.30 6.14 1.10
C GLN A 34 -6.89 6.74 1.15
N LEU A 35 -5.94 6.05 1.80
CA LEU A 35 -4.55 6.47 1.90
C LEU A 35 -3.88 6.58 0.52
N VAL A 36 -4.13 5.61 -0.36
CA VAL A 36 -3.60 5.60 -1.74
C VAL A 36 -4.26 6.68 -2.59
N VAL A 37 -5.56 6.94 -2.43
CA VAL A 37 -6.23 8.04 -3.13
C VAL A 37 -5.58 9.38 -2.77
N ALA A 38 -5.40 9.65 -1.47
CA ALA A 38 -4.80 10.88 -0.99
C ALA A 38 -3.35 11.06 -1.47
N SER A 39 -2.55 9.98 -1.48
CA SER A 39 -1.17 10.04 -1.96
C SER A 39 -1.09 10.35 -3.46
N VAL A 40 -1.99 9.79 -4.28
CA VAL A 40 -2.01 10.07 -5.73
C VAL A 40 -2.42 11.51 -6.03
N VAL A 41 -3.35 12.08 -5.27
CA VAL A 41 -3.72 13.51 -5.39
C VAL A 41 -2.47 14.39 -5.24
N LEU A 42 -1.64 14.09 -4.25
CA LEU A 42 -0.39 14.81 -4.01
C LEU A 42 0.68 14.51 -5.07
N GLU A 43 0.85 13.24 -5.46
CA GLU A 43 1.82 12.82 -6.48
C GLU A 43 1.54 13.48 -7.83
N GLN A 44 0.27 13.59 -8.21
CA GLN A 44 -0.16 14.24 -9.46
C GLN A 44 -0.25 15.77 -9.35
N ARG A 45 0.21 16.35 -8.23
CA ARG A 45 0.23 17.79 -7.97
C ARG A 45 -1.13 18.47 -8.20
N CYS A 46 -2.21 17.85 -7.70
CA CYS A 46 -3.48 18.54 -7.60
C CYS A 46 -3.33 19.72 -6.63
N ASP A 47 -3.55 20.94 -7.13
CA ASP A 47 -3.34 22.17 -6.35
C ASP A 47 -4.33 22.31 -5.17
N GLY A 48 -3.90 22.94 -4.09
CA GLY A 48 -4.75 23.32 -2.95
C GLY A 48 -4.97 22.23 -1.91
N TYR A 49 -4.20 21.13 -1.97
CA TYR A 49 -4.25 20.05 -0.99
C TYR A 49 -2.87 19.70 -0.42
N GLU A 50 -2.76 19.62 0.89
CA GLU A 50 -1.56 19.15 1.59
C GLU A 50 -1.89 18.00 2.55
N VAL A 51 -0.87 17.26 2.97
CA VAL A 51 -1.01 16.12 3.88
C VAL A 51 -1.54 16.56 5.24
N ASP A 52 -2.57 15.87 5.76
CA ASP A 52 -2.91 15.86 7.19
C ASP A 52 -2.52 14.51 7.79
N GLY A 53 -1.26 14.41 8.22
CA GLY A 53 -0.73 13.17 8.80
C GLY A 53 -1.43 12.79 10.10
N SER A 54 -1.89 13.77 10.88
CA SER A 54 -2.59 13.52 12.14
C SER A 54 -3.98 12.95 11.90
N GLY A 55 -4.70 13.47 10.91
CA GLY A 55 -6.01 12.97 10.51
C GLY A 55 -5.92 11.58 9.87
N GLY A 56 -4.87 11.30 9.08
CA GLY A 56 -4.63 9.96 8.55
C GLY A 56 -4.44 8.89 9.63
N VAL A 57 -3.67 9.20 10.68
CA VAL A 57 -3.53 8.29 11.84
C VAL A 57 -4.84 8.14 12.61
N GLN A 58 -5.61 9.21 12.79
CA GLN A 58 -6.91 9.16 13.47
C GLN A 58 -7.96 8.34 12.70
N LEU A 59 -8.01 8.50 11.38
CA LEU A 59 -8.87 7.71 10.50
C LEU A 59 -8.50 6.23 10.58
N GLY A 60 -7.21 5.92 10.42
CA GLY A 60 -6.73 4.55 10.53
C GLY A 60 -7.02 3.96 11.92
N ALA A 61 -6.87 4.74 13.00
CA ALA A 61 -7.20 4.27 14.34
C ALA A 61 -8.69 3.95 14.50
N ARG A 62 -9.56 4.74 13.89
CA ARG A 62 -11.02 4.49 13.89
C ARG A 62 -11.40 3.22 13.14
N LEU A 63 -10.74 2.96 12.01
CA LEU A 63 -11.02 1.80 11.15
C LEU A 63 -10.37 0.51 11.67
N LEU A 64 -9.11 0.61 12.10
CA LEU A 64 -8.26 -0.54 12.47
C LEU A 64 -8.21 -0.81 13.97
N GLY A 65 -8.79 0.07 14.78
CA GLY A 65 -8.93 -0.10 16.23
C GLY A 65 -7.80 0.50 17.07
N SER A 66 -6.69 0.93 16.48
CA SER A 66 -5.66 1.68 17.22
C SER A 66 -4.73 2.54 16.33
N PRO A 67 -4.10 3.60 16.88
CA PRO A 67 -3.09 4.37 16.17
C PRO A 67 -1.89 3.54 15.72
N GLU A 68 -1.50 2.53 16.49
CA GLU A 68 -0.40 1.62 16.15
C GLU A 68 -0.74 0.76 14.92
N ALA A 69 -1.98 0.26 14.84
CA ALA A 69 -2.45 -0.46 13.67
C ALA A 69 -2.49 0.45 12.42
N ALA A 70 -2.92 1.71 12.59
CA ALA A 70 -2.87 2.73 11.54
C ALA A 70 -1.44 2.97 11.03
N MET A 71 -0.51 3.22 11.94
CA MET A 71 0.90 3.45 11.62
C MET A 71 1.53 2.22 10.96
N ALA A 72 1.20 1.00 11.41
CA ALA A 72 1.68 -0.24 10.79
C ALA A 72 1.20 -0.38 9.33
N MET A 73 -0.05 -0.01 9.03
CA MET A 73 -0.55 -0.01 7.65
C MET A 73 0.10 1.09 6.80
N ILE A 74 0.28 2.29 7.34
CA ILE A 74 1.01 3.39 6.66
C ILE A 74 2.45 2.96 6.34
N ASP A 75 3.12 2.34 7.30
CA ASP A 75 4.48 1.79 7.15
C ASP A 75 4.53 0.70 6.08
N ALA A 76 3.55 -0.20 6.04
CA ALA A 76 3.46 -1.23 5.02
C ALA A 76 3.23 -0.64 3.62
N TYR A 77 2.40 0.40 3.54
CA TYR A 77 2.17 1.12 2.28
C TYR A 77 3.43 1.86 1.82
N ALA A 78 4.14 2.54 2.72
CA ALA A 78 5.41 3.21 2.41
C ALA A 78 6.47 2.20 1.92
N ALA A 79 6.58 1.05 2.58
CA ALA A 79 7.47 -0.02 2.14
C ALA A 79 7.08 -0.55 0.73
N ALA A 80 5.78 -0.65 0.43
CA ALA A 80 5.31 -1.06 -0.88
C ALA A 80 5.63 -0.04 -1.98
N ILE A 81 5.48 1.26 -1.72
CA ILE A 81 5.87 2.33 -2.65
C ILE A 81 7.38 2.27 -2.91
N ASN A 82 8.19 2.24 -1.85
CA ASN A 82 9.64 2.22 -1.98
C ASN A 82 10.11 0.99 -2.77
N ALA A 83 9.56 -0.20 -2.46
CA ALA A 83 9.87 -1.42 -3.21
C ALA A 83 9.53 -1.30 -4.69
N ARG A 84 8.39 -0.69 -5.04
CA ARG A 84 7.97 -0.45 -6.42
C ARG A 84 8.89 0.54 -7.15
N ASP A 85 9.30 1.59 -6.44
CA ASP A 85 10.09 2.68 -7.01
C ASP A 85 11.60 2.32 -7.07
N GLY A 86 11.98 1.12 -6.63
CA GLY A 86 13.37 0.66 -6.60
C GLY A 86 14.19 1.27 -5.47
N GLU A 87 13.51 1.92 -4.51
CA GLU A 87 14.09 2.56 -3.35
C GLU A 87 14.28 1.57 -2.20
N SER A 88 15.16 1.91 -1.26
CA SER A 88 15.37 1.11 -0.06
C SER A 88 14.10 1.06 0.81
N TYR A 89 13.76 -0.13 1.31
CA TYR A 89 12.61 -0.36 2.17
C TYR A 89 12.93 -1.37 3.26
N ASP A 90 12.20 -1.34 4.37
CA ASP A 90 12.29 -2.38 5.41
C ASP A 90 11.48 -3.60 4.96
N PRO A 91 12.11 -4.75 4.63
CA PRO A 91 11.38 -5.94 4.18
C PRO A 91 10.48 -6.53 5.25
N ARG A 92 10.68 -6.18 6.53
CA ARG A 92 9.79 -6.61 7.64
C ARG A 92 8.48 -5.83 7.68
N LYS A 93 8.45 -4.63 7.09
CA LYS A 93 7.24 -3.81 6.94
C LYS A 93 6.50 -4.10 5.64
N PHE A 94 7.19 -4.66 4.65
CA PHE A 94 6.59 -5.00 3.36
C PHE A 94 5.53 -6.10 3.50
N ARG A 95 4.35 -5.85 2.93
CA ARG A 95 3.23 -6.78 2.84
C ARG A 95 2.80 -6.88 1.38
N LEU A 96 2.81 -8.09 0.80
CA LEU A 96 2.50 -8.29 -0.62
C LEU A 96 1.05 -7.88 -0.93
N GLU A 97 0.12 -8.22 -0.05
CA GLU A 97 -1.30 -7.89 -0.15
C GLU A 97 -1.56 -6.37 -0.15
N VAL A 98 -0.75 -5.61 0.59
CA VAL A 98 -0.80 -4.14 0.62
C VAL A 98 -0.29 -3.58 -0.70
N SER A 99 0.84 -4.09 -1.21
CA SER A 99 1.39 -3.69 -2.51
C SER A 99 0.41 -3.94 -3.66
N ASP A 100 -0.20 -5.12 -3.68
CA ASP A 100 -1.18 -5.50 -4.71
C ASP A 100 -2.44 -4.64 -4.67
N ALA A 101 -2.99 -4.41 -3.47
CA ALA A 101 -4.18 -3.57 -3.28
C ALA A 101 -3.89 -2.11 -3.64
N ALA A 102 -2.80 -1.55 -3.11
CA ALA A 102 -2.38 -0.19 -3.43
C ALA A 102 -2.12 -0.01 -4.93
N GLY A 103 -1.50 -0.99 -5.59
CA GLY A 103 -1.28 -0.96 -7.03
C GLY A 103 -2.58 -0.94 -7.84
N ARG A 104 -3.63 -1.64 -7.39
CA ARG A 104 -4.96 -1.58 -8.03
C ARG A 104 -5.61 -0.21 -7.87
N THR A 105 -5.65 0.33 -6.66
CA THR A 105 -6.22 1.66 -6.38
C THR A 105 -5.46 2.75 -7.12
N PHE A 106 -4.13 2.71 -7.11
CA PHE A 106 -3.28 3.65 -7.86
C PHE A 106 -3.64 3.66 -9.35
N ARG A 107 -3.73 2.48 -9.98
CA ARG A 107 -4.09 2.38 -11.40
C ARG A 107 -5.46 2.98 -11.68
N ARG A 108 -6.46 2.69 -10.85
CA ARG A 108 -7.82 3.26 -10.96
C ARG A 108 -7.78 4.80 -10.92
N VAL A 109 -7.21 5.35 -9.86
CA VAL A 109 -7.16 6.82 -9.63
C VAL A 109 -6.36 7.52 -10.74
N ARG A 110 -5.22 6.95 -11.14
CA ARG A 110 -4.42 7.47 -12.24
C ARG A 110 -5.16 7.46 -13.58
N THR A 111 -5.93 6.42 -13.88
CA THR A 111 -6.76 6.37 -15.09
C THR A 111 -7.77 7.52 -15.10
N ASP A 112 -8.42 7.79 -13.98
CA ASP A 112 -9.39 8.90 -13.88
C ASP A 112 -8.72 10.27 -14.03
N LEU A 113 -7.54 10.45 -13.41
CA LEU A 113 -6.74 11.68 -13.54
C LEU A 113 -6.24 11.91 -14.97
N ILE A 114 -5.87 10.85 -15.70
CA ILE A 114 -5.53 10.97 -17.13
C ILE A 114 -6.75 11.36 -17.95
N ARG A 115 -7.92 10.79 -17.64
CA ARG A 115 -9.15 11.01 -18.40
C ARG A 115 -9.72 12.41 -18.20
N ASN A 116 -9.76 12.89 -16.95
CA ASN A 116 -10.26 14.22 -16.62
C ASN A 116 -9.57 14.74 -15.34
N PRO A 117 -8.37 15.35 -15.47
CA PRO A 117 -7.54 15.71 -14.32
C PRO A 117 -8.23 16.71 -13.39
N LYS A 118 -8.89 17.74 -13.95
CA LYS A 118 -9.56 18.77 -13.15
C LYS A 118 -10.66 18.19 -12.27
N ARG A 119 -11.54 17.37 -12.87
CA ARG A 119 -12.63 16.75 -12.12
C ARG A 119 -12.09 15.74 -11.11
N ALA A 120 -11.18 14.86 -11.52
CA ALA A 120 -10.65 13.83 -10.63
C ALA A 120 -9.86 14.41 -9.46
N CYS A 121 -9.06 15.47 -9.68
CA CYS A 121 -8.40 16.18 -8.58
C CYS A 121 -9.40 16.75 -7.58
N ALA A 122 -10.49 17.38 -8.06
CA ALA A 122 -11.53 17.87 -7.16
C ALA A 122 -12.23 16.72 -6.42
N ASP A 123 -12.73 15.71 -7.15
CA ASP A 123 -13.49 14.60 -6.57
C ASP A 123 -12.65 13.83 -5.52
N TYR A 124 -11.40 13.48 -5.85
CA TYR A 124 -10.51 12.75 -4.93
C TYR A 124 -9.90 13.63 -3.83
N GLY A 125 -9.58 14.89 -4.14
CA GLY A 125 -9.05 15.85 -3.18
C GLY A 125 -10.07 16.14 -2.09
N GLU A 126 -11.31 16.48 -2.45
CA GLU A 126 -12.39 16.70 -1.48
C GLU A 126 -12.69 15.45 -0.67
N ALA A 127 -12.81 14.28 -1.30
CA ALA A 127 -13.04 13.03 -0.57
C ALA A 127 -11.91 12.74 0.44
N SER A 128 -10.67 13.09 0.12
CA SER A 128 -9.53 12.92 1.03
C SER A 128 -9.52 13.95 2.15
N VAL A 129 -10.04 15.17 1.91
CA VAL A 129 -10.27 16.17 2.96
C VAL A 129 -11.38 15.71 3.92
N ASP A 130 -12.49 15.22 3.39
CA ASP A 130 -13.61 14.68 4.19
C ASP A 130 -13.17 13.49 5.06
N ALA A 131 -12.26 12.66 4.54
CA ALA A 131 -11.65 11.57 5.28
C ALA A 131 -10.61 12.03 6.33
N GLY A 132 -10.17 13.28 6.27
CA GLY A 132 -9.11 13.82 7.14
C GLY A 132 -7.70 13.39 6.75
N LEU A 133 -7.48 12.94 5.51
CA LEU A 133 -6.15 12.58 5.01
C LEU A 133 -5.41 13.78 4.40
N LEU A 134 -6.17 14.74 3.85
CA LEU A 134 -5.67 15.98 3.30
C LEU A 134 -6.34 17.18 3.98
N ARG A 135 -5.71 18.35 3.87
CA ARG A 135 -6.30 19.65 4.24
C ARG A 135 -6.09 20.66 3.11
N ARG A 136 -6.96 21.66 3.06
CA ARG A 136 -6.87 22.77 2.09
C ARG A 136 -5.84 23.81 2.53
N TYR A 137 -5.17 24.43 1.56
CA TYR A 137 -4.29 25.59 1.76
C TYR A 137 -4.45 26.64 0.67
#